data_AF-A0A1Y3AZ02-F1
#
_entry.id   AF-A0A1Y3AZ02-F1
#
_cell.length_a   1.000
_cell.length_b   1.000
_cell.length_c   1.000
_cell.angle_alpha   90.00
_cell.angle_beta   90.00
_cell.angle_gamma   90.00
#
_symmetry.space_group_name_H-M   'P 1'
#
loop_
_entity.id
_entity.type
_entity.pdbx_description
1 polymer ?
#
loop_
_entity_poly.entity_id
_entity_poly.type
_entity_poly.pdbx_seq_one_letter_code
_entity_poly.pdbx_strand_id
1 'polypeptide(L)'
;MIRSSFQFDKGTLSTPNVSQKVRNRLEQLDEMEEGSINEMHDLSQQEYIKRIEEMNVAIKNAWESDQRVKALKIAIQCSKQLSSINVIHFYPSKFVLITDILDSFGELVYGRIEKKIHSQTDDSKETCLNWFYKISSIRELLPRFYIECSVLQIYRFLIPAENQREEFERILLRLTRMTRGIGDPLVSIYCRVYLCRIAIKLIPESKKIFLQNIYDIIDNVDQVFIDNYQFEYLSESLFLIFS
;
A
#
# COMPACT_ATOMS: atom_id res chain seq x y z
N MET A 1 10.83 40.90 34.65
CA MET A 1 12.24 40.46 34.83
C MET A 1 12.21 38.95 34.74
N ILE A 2 12.80 38.23 33.78
CA ILE A 2 14.00 38.45 32.98
C ILE A 2 13.74 37.86 31.58
N ARG A 3 14.03 38.62 30.52
CA ARG A 3 14.19 38.08 29.15
C ARG A 3 15.53 37.36 29.11
N SER A 4 15.56 36.11 28.67
CA SER A 4 16.80 35.40 28.34
C SER A 4 16.79 35.05 26.86
N SER A 5 17.65 35.76 26.16
CA SER A 5 18.08 35.60 24.79
C SER A 5 19.00 34.37 24.66
N PHE A 6 18.68 33.48 23.72
CA PHE A 6 19.65 32.56 23.13
C PHE A 6 19.66 32.76 21.62
N GLN A 7 20.77 33.35 21.14
CA GLN A 7 21.13 33.48 19.73
C GLN A 7 21.55 32.10 19.20
N PHE A 8 21.05 31.72 18.03
CA PHE A 8 21.62 30.64 17.24
C PHE A 8 22.84 31.18 16.48
N ASP A 9 24.02 30.68 16.83
CA ASP A 9 25.25 30.89 16.10
C ASP A 9 25.18 30.14 14.75
N LYS A 10 25.33 30.86 13.64
CA LYS A 10 25.44 30.26 12.30
C LYS A 10 26.86 29.74 12.10
N GLY A 11 27.10 28.52 12.55
CA GLY A 11 28.28 27.73 12.20
C GLY A 11 28.08 26.96 10.90
N THR A 12 28.78 27.39 9.85
CA THR A 12 28.86 26.74 8.54
C THR A 12 29.54 25.38 8.65
N LEU A 13 28.82 24.28 8.42
CA LEU A 13 29.40 22.95 8.18
C LEU A 13 28.79 22.36 6.90
N SER A 14 29.55 22.48 5.84
CA SER A 14 29.37 21.81 4.55
C SER A 14 29.42 20.30 4.72
N THR A 15 28.30 19.61 4.52
CA THR A 15 28.27 18.16 4.26
C THR A 15 27.45 17.88 2.99
N PRO A 16 28.08 17.86 1.79
CA PRO A 16 27.35 17.61 0.54
C PRO A 16 26.90 16.14 0.36
N ASN A 17 27.37 15.21 1.18
CA ASN A 17 27.44 13.80 0.76
C ASN A 17 26.26 12.91 1.17
N VAL A 18 25.47 13.27 2.18
CA VAL A 18 24.33 12.43 2.64
C VAL A 18 23.07 12.77 1.85
N SER A 19 22.81 14.05 1.60
CA SER A 19 21.62 14.51 0.86
C SER A 19 21.65 14.05 -0.61
N GLN A 20 22.80 14.13 -1.28
CA GLN A 20 22.95 13.62 -2.65
C GLN A 20 22.81 12.10 -2.72
N LYS A 21 23.31 11.34 -1.75
CA LYS A 21 23.17 9.88 -1.73
C LYS A 21 21.74 9.41 -1.49
N VAL A 22 20.98 10.15 -0.67
CA VAL A 22 19.54 9.94 -0.48
C VAL A 22 18.77 10.33 -1.75
N ARG A 23 19.13 11.45 -2.38
CA ARG A 23 18.54 11.92 -3.64
C ARG A 23 18.78 10.94 -4.80
N ASN A 24 20.00 10.48 -4.99
CA ASN A 24 20.36 9.50 -6.03
C ASN A 24 19.67 8.14 -5.81
N ARG A 25 19.41 7.74 -4.55
CA ARG A 25 18.60 6.54 -4.24
C ARG A 25 17.11 6.75 -4.57
N LEU A 26 16.61 7.98 -4.40
CA LEU A 26 15.23 8.34 -4.73
C LEU A 26 15.01 8.49 -6.24
N GLU A 27 16.02 8.94 -6.99
CA GLU A 27 15.98 9.09 -8.46
C GLU A 27 16.08 7.75 -9.19
N GLN A 28 16.87 6.78 -8.67
CA GLN A 28 16.94 5.40 -9.21
C GLN A 28 15.63 4.58 -9.05
N LEU A 29 14.66 5.10 -8.31
CA LEU A 29 13.32 4.50 -8.25
C LEU A 29 12.45 5.00 -9.42
N ASP A 30 12.63 6.25 -9.87
CA ASP A 30 11.78 6.88 -10.89
C ASP A 30 12.11 6.38 -12.32
N GLU A 31 13.40 6.18 -12.65
CA GLU A 31 13.83 5.90 -14.04
C GLU A 31 13.39 4.53 -14.61
N MET A 32 12.91 3.61 -13.77
CA MET A 32 12.40 2.31 -14.23
C MET A 32 10.87 2.28 -14.40
N GLU A 33 10.15 3.33 -14.03
CA GLU A 33 8.70 3.26 -13.75
C GLU A 33 7.78 3.65 -14.91
N GLU A 34 8.20 4.50 -15.84
CA GLU A 34 7.30 5.03 -16.90
C GLU A 34 7.02 4.03 -18.05
N GLY A 35 7.90 3.06 -18.29
CA GLY A 35 7.79 2.17 -19.44
C GLY A 35 6.72 1.08 -19.33
N SER A 36 6.43 0.56 -18.13
CA SER A 36 5.64 -0.70 -18.00
C SER A 36 4.13 -0.54 -17.92
N ILE A 37 3.63 0.67 -17.62
CA ILE A 37 2.19 0.90 -17.41
C ILE A 37 1.45 0.98 -18.76
N ASN A 38 2.09 1.54 -19.78
CA ASN A 38 1.50 1.71 -21.12
C ASN A 38 1.40 0.40 -21.93
N GLU A 39 2.21 -0.62 -21.62
CA GLU A 39 2.22 -1.91 -22.35
C GLU A 39 0.97 -2.77 -22.10
N MET A 40 0.08 -2.39 -21.18
CA MET A 40 -1.05 -3.21 -20.74
C MET A 40 -2.42 -2.67 -21.19
N HIS A 41 -2.45 -1.62 -22.01
CA HIS A 41 -3.69 -0.96 -22.41
C HIS A 41 -4.49 -1.75 -23.48
N ASP A 42 -3.82 -2.64 -24.23
CA ASP A 42 -4.37 -3.35 -25.40
C ASP A 42 -4.40 -4.88 -25.26
N LEU A 43 -4.25 -5.43 -24.05
CA LEU A 43 -4.22 -6.88 -23.81
C LEU A 43 -5.62 -7.49 -23.69
N SER A 44 -5.77 -8.73 -24.18
CA SER A 44 -6.92 -9.56 -23.85
C SER A 44 -6.95 -9.91 -22.35
N GLN A 45 -8.13 -10.31 -21.83
CA GLN A 45 -8.27 -10.72 -20.42
C GLN A 45 -7.29 -11.86 -20.04
N GLN A 46 -7.09 -12.84 -20.93
CA GLN A 46 -6.19 -13.96 -20.70
C GLN A 46 -4.72 -13.53 -20.62
N GLU A 47 -4.30 -12.63 -21.51
CA GLU A 47 -2.94 -12.07 -21.49
C GLU A 47 -2.70 -11.25 -20.22
N TYR A 48 -3.73 -10.52 -19.76
CA TYR A 48 -3.65 -9.78 -18.51
C TYR A 48 -3.48 -10.70 -17.29
N ILE A 49 -4.29 -11.76 -17.20
CA ILE A 49 -4.19 -12.76 -16.12
C ILE A 49 -2.79 -13.39 -16.13
N LYS A 50 -2.30 -13.79 -17.30
CA LYS A 50 -0.95 -14.35 -17.45
C LYS A 50 0.12 -13.36 -16.96
N ARG A 51 0.00 -12.08 -17.29
CA ARG A 51 0.93 -11.03 -16.84
C ARG A 51 0.94 -10.88 -15.31
N ILE A 52 -0.23 -10.96 -14.68
CA ILE A 52 -0.36 -10.96 -13.22
C ILE A 52 0.33 -12.18 -12.60
N GLU A 53 0.12 -13.36 -13.17
CA GLU A 53 0.77 -14.58 -12.71
C GLU A 53 2.30 -14.50 -12.84
N GLU A 54 2.81 -13.95 -13.95
CA GLU A 54 4.24 -13.67 -14.15
C GLU A 54 4.79 -12.73 -13.06
N MET A 55 4.07 -11.66 -12.71
CA MET A 55 4.45 -10.76 -11.61
C MET A 55 4.47 -11.48 -10.26
N ASN A 56 3.50 -12.34 -9.98
CA ASN A 56 3.46 -13.14 -8.74
C ASN A 56 4.68 -14.05 -8.62
N VAL A 57 4.99 -14.79 -9.70
CA VAL A 57 6.19 -15.63 -9.77
C VAL A 57 7.47 -14.80 -9.61
N ALA A 58 7.53 -13.63 -10.24
CA ALA A 58 8.68 -12.73 -10.13
C ALA A 58 8.90 -12.21 -8.71
N ILE A 59 7.85 -11.89 -7.94
CA ILE A 59 7.95 -11.52 -6.53
C ILE A 59 8.53 -12.68 -5.72
N LYS A 60 8.00 -13.89 -5.89
CA LYS A 60 8.47 -15.09 -5.16
C LYS A 60 9.93 -15.39 -5.46
N ASN A 61 10.32 -15.40 -6.73
CA ASN A 61 11.71 -15.64 -7.13
C ASN A 61 12.67 -14.57 -6.59
N ALA A 62 12.27 -13.29 -6.67
CA ALA A 62 13.05 -12.19 -6.10
C ALA A 62 13.17 -12.33 -4.57
N TRP A 63 12.11 -12.76 -3.90
CA TRP A 63 12.09 -12.99 -2.46
C TRP A 63 13.00 -14.17 -2.06
N GLU A 64 12.93 -15.29 -2.76
CA GLU A 64 13.80 -16.45 -2.50
C GLU A 64 15.27 -16.13 -2.73
N SER A 65 15.57 -15.28 -3.70
CA SER A 65 16.92 -14.79 -4.01
C SER A 65 17.40 -13.64 -3.11
N ASP A 66 16.70 -13.36 -2.00
CA ASP A 66 16.95 -12.24 -1.07
C ASP A 66 16.96 -10.82 -1.71
N GLN A 67 16.42 -10.68 -2.92
CA GLN A 67 16.29 -9.40 -3.64
C GLN A 67 15.07 -8.61 -3.15
N ARG A 68 15.07 -8.22 -1.87
CA ARG A 68 13.91 -7.59 -1.18
C ARG A 68 13.44 -6.29 -1.83
N VAL A 69 14.39 -5.46 -2.29
CA VAL A 69 14.07 -4.20 -2.98
C VAL A 69 13.41 -4.48 -4.33
N LYS A 70 13.85 -5.51 -5.05
CA LYS A 70 13.22 -5.92 -6.31
C LYS A 70 11.81 -6.46 -6.08
N ALA A 71 11.61 -7.30 -5.07
CA ALA A 71 10.28 -7.78 -4.70
C ALA A 71 9.33 -6.61 -4.37
N LEU A 72 9.80 -5.62 -3.61
CA LEU A 72 9.03 -4.40 -3.33
C LEU A 72 8.70 -3.62 -4.61
N LYS A 73 9.68 -3.43 -5.52
CA LYS A 73 9.44 -2.75 -6.81
C LYS A 73 8.35 -3.45 -7.63
N ILE A 74 8.36 -4.78 -7.69
CA ILE A 74 7.33 -5.54 -8.42
C ILE A 74 5.96 -5.42 -7.72
N ALA A 75 5.90 -5.43 -6.39
CA ALA A 75 4.65 -5.19 -5.66
C ALA A 75 4.09 -3.77 -5.91
N ILE A 76 4.96 -2.76 -5.98
CA ILE A 76 4.59 -1.39 -6.38
C ILE A 76 4.01 -1.40 -7.81
N GLN A 77 4.66 -2.10 -8.74
CA GLN A 77 4.16 -2.25 -10.11
C GLN A 77 2.78 -2.92 -10.15
N CYS A 78 2.55 -3.97 -9.34
CA CYS A 78 1.24 -4.61 -9.22
C CYS A 78 0.17 -3.62 -8.75
N SER A 79 0.45 -2.82 -7.72
CA SER A 79 -0.52 -1.84 -7.21
C SER A 79 -0.76 -0.67 -8.16
N LYS A 80 0.22 -0.27 -8.98
CA LYS A 80 0.02 0.70 -10.07
C LYS A 80 -1.01 0.25 -11.10
N GLN A 81 -1.12 -1.06 -11.35
CA GLN A 81 -2.12 -1.60 -12.29
C GLN A 81 -3.56 -1.30 -11.85
N LEU A 82 -3.80 -1.00 -10.57
CA LEU A 82 -5.12 -0.63 -10.05
C LEU A 82 -5.52 0.81 -10.36
N SER A 83 -4.65 1.63 -10.99
CA SER A 83 -5.04 2.98 -11.42
C SER A 83 -5.86 2.98 -12.71
N SER A 84 -5.70 1.96 -13.57
CA SER A 84 -6.39 1.87 -14.85
C SER A 84 -7.72 1.12 -14.70
N ILE A 85 -8.79 1.57 -15.36
CA ILE A 85 -10.12 0.94 -15.30
C ILE A 85 -10.50 0.38 -16.67
N ASN A 86 -9.49 0.04 -17.47
CA ASN A 86 -9.70 -0.51 -18.80
C ASN A 86 -10.57 -1.76 -18.71
N VAL A 87 -11.67 -1.76 -19.46
CA VAL A 87 -12.71 -2.79 -19.40
C VAL A 87 -13.28 -2.91 -17.98
N ILE A 88 -14.16 -1.98 -17.63
CA ILE A 88 -14.84 -1.87 -16.31
C ILE A 88 -15.31 -3.21 -15.73
N HIS A 89 -15.92 -4.08 -16.55
CA HIS A 89 -16.43 -5.40 -16.14
C HIS A 89 -15.34 -6.33 -15.59
N PHE A 90 -14.10 -6.16 -16.05
CA PHE A 90 -12.96 -6.98 -15.66
C PHE A 90 -12.21 -6.41 -14.45
N TYR A 91 -12.43 -5.14 -14.11
CA TYR A 91 -11.79 -4.48 -12.98
C TYR A 91 -11.99 -5.20 -11.64
N PRO A 92 -13.19 -5.72 -11.28
CA PRO A 92 -13.38 -6.59 -10.12
C PRO A 92 -12.38 -7.75 -10.03
N SER A 93 -12.29 -8.56 -11.08
CA SER A 93 -11.43 -9.76 -11.11
C SER A 93 -9.96 -9.38 -11.05
N LYS A 94 -9.57 -8.37 -11.82
CA LYS A 94 -8.23 -7.77 -11.78
C LYS A 94 -7.85 -7.30 -10.37
N PHE A 95 -8.77 -6.63 -9.69
CA PHE A 95 -8.54 -6.14 -8.33
C PHE A 95 -8.28 -7.29 -7.35
N VAL A 96 -9.10 -8.34 -7.39
CA VAL A 96 -8.92 -9.53 -6.53
C VAL A 96 -7.54 -10.14 -6.78
N LEU A 97 -7.20 -10.41 -8.05
CA LEU A 97 -5.92 -11.03 -8.40
C LEU A 97 -4.71 -10.21 -7.94
N ILE A 98 -4.74 -8.88 -8.12
CA ILE A 98 -3.64 -8.02 -7.68
C ILE A 98 -3.56 -7.98 -6.15
N THR A 99 -4.69 -7.80 -5.46
CA THR A 99 -4.67 -7.68 -4.00
C THR A 99 -4.27 -8.99 -3.30
N ASP A 100 -4.47 -10.14 -3.93
CA ASP A 100 -3.97 -11.43 -3.43
C ASP A 100 -2.44 -11.54 -3.55
N ILE A 101 -1.85 -11.00 -4.62
CA ILE A 101 -0.40 -10.87 -4.75
C ILE A 101 0.16 -9.95 -3.67
N LEU A 102 -0.51 -8.81 -3.43
CA LEU A 102 -0.10 -7.85 -2.41
C LEU A 102 -0.19 -8.46 -1.00
N ASP A 103 -1.27 -9.17 -0.68
CA ASP A 103 -1.41 -9.90 0.59
C ASP A 103 -0.28 -10.93 0.75
N SER A 104 0.01 -11.70 -0.30
CA SER A 104 1.13 -12.66 -0.30
C SER A 104 2.48 -11.97 -0.03
N PHE A 105 2.72 -10.80 -0.65
CA PHE A 105 3.90 -9.99 -0.39
C PHE A 105 3.94 -9.50 1.08
N GLY A 106 2.81 -9.06 1.62
CA GLY A 106 2.66 -8.67 3.02
C GLY A 106 3.05 -9.78 3.99
N GLU A 107 2.57 -11.00 3.76
CA GLU A 107 2.89 -12.19 4.55
C GLU A 107 4.38 -12.54 4.49
N LEU A 108 4.99 -12.43 3.30
CA LEU A 108 6.43 -12.63 3.15
C LEU A 108 7.23 -11.64 4.02
N VAL A 109 6.86 -10.36 4.01
CA VAL A 109 7.48 -9.32 4.84
C VAL A 109 7.28 -9.60 6.33
N TYR A 110 6.04 -9.92 6.73
CA TYR A 110 5.70 -10.25 8.11
C TYR A 110 6.54 -11.43 8.63
N GLY A 111 6.54 -12.56 7.92
CA GLY A 111 7.26 -13.76 8.32
C GLY A 111 8.78 -13.55 8.41
N ARG A 112 9.36 -12.65 7.62
CA ARG A 112 10.78 -12.28 7.75
C ARG A 112 11.06 -11.54 9.06
N ILE A 113 10.23 -10.57 9.40
CA ILE A 113 10.42 -9.77 10.63
C ILE A 113 10.17 -10.67 11.85
N GLU A 114 9.13 -11.49 11.80
CA GLU A 114 8.82 -12.47 12.84
C GLU A 114 10.00 -13.41 13.11
N LYS A 115 10.57 -14.01 12.06
CA LYS A 115 11.74 -14.90 12.18
C LYS A 115 12.93 -14.19 12.84
N LYS A 116 13.20 -12.95 12.45
CA LYS A 116 14.30 -12.15 13.04
C LYS A 116 14.11 -11.90 14.53
N ILE A 117 12.90 -11.53 14.93
CA ILE A 117 12.54 -11.30 16.35
C ILE A 117 12.71 -12.59 17.15
N HIS A 118 12.22 -13.72 16.64
CA HIS A 118 12.37 -15.01 17.30
C HIS A 118 13.84 -15.44 17.42
N SER A 119 14.67 -15.14 16.42
CA SER A 119 16.11 -15.37 16.48
C SER A 119 16.88 -14.38 17.37
N GLN A 120 16.18 -13.47 18.07
CA GLN A 120 16.76 -12.45 18.95
C GLN A 120 17.85 -11.61 18.28
N THR A 121 17.69 -11.29 16.99
CA THR A 121 18.65 -10.38 16.34
C THR A 121 18.39 -8.94 16.79
N ASP A 122 19.46 -8.26 17.21
CA ASP A 122 19.41 -6.86 17.67
C ASP A 122 18.87 -5.90 16.57
N ASP A 123 18.90 -6.32 15.31
CA ASP A 123 18.49 -5.54 14.14
C ASP A 123 17.03 -5.73 13.70
N SER A 124 16.23 -6.48 14.46
CA SER A 124 14.84 -6.82 14.09
C SER A 124 13.93 -5.58 14.04
N LYS A 125 13.99 -4.72 15.07
CA LYS A 125 13.28 -3.43 15.10
C LYS A 125 13.74 -2.50 13.98
N GLU A 126 15.05 -2.43 13.74
CA GLU A 126 15.62 -1.64 12.65
C GLU A 126 15.14 -2.14 11.29
N THR A 127 15.06 -3.46 11.10
CA THR A 127 14.54 -4.08 9.88
C THR A 127 13.08 -3.69 9.66
N CYS A 128 12.26 -3.67 10.71
CA CYS A 128 10.86 -3.24 10.64
C CYS A 128 10.74 -1.75 10.25
N LEU A 129 11.49 -0.86 10.92
CA LEU A 129 11.54 0.57 10.59
C LEU A 129 12.01 0.82 9.15
N ASN A 130 12.99 0.06 8.68
CA ASN A 130 13.50 0.12 7.31
C ASN A 130 12.46 -0.22 6.25
N TRP A 131 11.45 -1.03 6.57
CA TRP A 131 10.30 -1.27 5.69
C TRP A 131 9.38 -0.05 5.66
N PHE A 132 9.04 0.52 6.82
CA PHE A 132 8.25 1.74 6.89
C PHE A 132 8.88 2.90 6.11
N TYR A 133 10.19 3.13 6.26
CA TYR A 133 10.88 4.17 5.50
C TYR A 133 10.81 3.96 3.97
N LYS A 134 10.92 2.71 3.50
CA LYS A 134 10.80 2.41 2.07
C LYS A 134 9.40 2.68 1.55
N ILE A 135 8.38 2.31 2.32
CA ILE A 135 6.98 2.52 1.95
C ILE A 135 6.64 4.01 1.95
N SER A 136 7.06 4.74 2.99
CA SER A 136 6.88 6.20 3.06
C SER A 136 7.58 6.95 1.93
N SER A 137 8.65 6.37 1.34
CA SER A 137 9.38 6.98 0.22
C SER A 137 8.69 6.82 -1.15
N ILE A 138 7.63 6.00 -1.24
CA ILE A 138 6.84 5.87 -2.46
C ILE A 138 6.08 7.17 -2.70
N ARG A 139 6.33 7.84 -3.83
CA ARG A 139 5.79 9.17 -4.11
C ARG A 139 4.32 9.12 -4.50
N GLU A 140 3.97 8.18 -5.39
CA GLU A 140 2.61 8.00 -5.86
C GLU A 140 1.68 7.52 -4.73
N LEU A 141 0.50 8.15 -4.64
CA LEU A 141 -0.43 7.91 -3.55
C LEU A 141 -1.04 6.50 -3.60
N LEU A 142 -1.48 6.06 -4.77
CA LEU A 142 -2.19 4.79 -4.95
C LEU A 142 -1.30 3.57 -4.62
N PRO A 143 -0.08 3.44 -5.19
CA PRO A 143 0.79 2.32 -4.86
C PRO A 143 1.22 2.37 -3.39
N ARG A 144 1.53 3.56 -2.85
CA ARG A 144 1.87 3.71 -1.43
C ARG A 144 0.75 3.20 -0.53
N PHE A 145 -0.50 3.57 -0.82
CA PHE A 145 -1.67 3.13 -0.05
C PHE A 145 -1.80 1.61 0.00
N TYR A 146 -1.75 0.95 -1.16
CA TYR A 146 -1.90 -0.50 -1.26
C TYR A 146 -0.75 -1.25 -0.57
N ILE A 147 0.49 -0.80 -0.78
CA ILE A 147 1.64 -1.41 -0.13
C ILE A 147 1.58 -1.23 1.39
N GLU A 148 1.22 -0.03 1.87
CA GLU A 148 1.07 0.24 3.29
C GLU A 148 -0.01 -0.63 3.94
N CYS A 149 -1.15 -0.83 3.26
CA CYS A 149 -2.19 -1.76 3.71
C CYS A 149 -1.69 -3.21 3.75
N SER A 150 -0.97 -3.66 2.71
CA SER A 150 -0.52 -5.05 2.60
C SER A 150 0.45 -5.48 3.72
N VAL A 151 1.32 -4.56 4.17
CA VAL A 151 2.29 -4.85 5.23
C VAL A 151 1.81 -4.41 6.61
N LEU A 152 0.56 -3.95 6.74
CA LEU A 152 0.08 -3.28 7.95
C LEU A 152 0.26 -4.14 9.22
N GLN A 153 0.23 -5.46 9.09
CA GLN A 153 0.43 -6.40 10.21
C GLN A 153 1.78 -6.22 10.93
N ILE A 154 2.83 -5.72 10.25
CA ILE A 154 4.17 -5.60 10.85
C ILE A 154 4.23 -4.57 11.98
N TYR A 155 3.23 -3.68 12.08
CA TYR A 155 3.05 -2.77 13.21
C TYR A 155 2.91 -3.51 14.55
N ARG A 156 2.46 -4.77 14.56
CA ARG A 156 2.39 -5.62 15.76
C ARG A 156 3.75 -5.76 16.47
N PHE A 157 4.84 -5.64 15.73
CA PHE A 157 6.19 -5.75 16.28
C PHE A 157 6.72 -4.44 16.90
N LEU A 158 6.06 -3.31 16.62
CA LEU A 158 6.45 -1.99 17.15
C LEU A 158 5.50 -1.51 18.25
N ILE A 159 4.25 -1.93 18.22
CA ILE A 159 3.21 -1.48 19.15
C ILE A 159 2.98 -2.52 20.25
N PRO A 160 3.07 -2.13 21.54
CA PRO A 160 2.72 -3.00 22.65
C PRO A 160 1.31 -3.58 22.52
N ALA A 161 1.12 -4.84 22.89
CA ALA A 161 -0.12 -5.58 22.65
C ALA A 161 -1.37 -4.86 23.19
N GLU A 162 -1.25 -4.24 24.36
CA GLU A 162 -2.30 -3.47 25.04
C GLU A 162 -2.78 -2.25 24.24
N ASN A 163 -1.91 -1.69 23.38
CA ASN A 163 -2.19 -0.49 22.58
C ASN A 163 -2.53 -0.81 21.12
N GLN A 164 -2.38 -2.07 20.68
CA GLN A 164 -2.52 -2.45 19.26
C GLN A 164 -3.89 -2.06 18.70
N ARG A 165 -4.98 -2.30 19.44
CA ARG A 165 -6.34 -1.98 18.97
C ARG A 165 -6.50 -0.50 18.63
N GLU A 166 -6.12 0.38 19.55
CA GLU A 166 -6.27 1.83 19.38
C GLU A 166 -5.36 2.35 18.25
N GLU A 167 -4.12 1.88 18.21
CA GLU A 167 -3.16 2.31 17.20
C GLU A 167 -3.51 1.80 15.80
N PHE A 168 -3.96 0.55 15.65
CA PHE A 168 -4.50 0.07 14.38
C PHE A 168 -5.71 0.87 13.93
N GLU A 169 -6.64 1.20 14.84
CA GLU A 169 -7.78 2.06 14.49
C GLU A 169 -7.30 3.43 14.00
N ARG A 170 -6.34 4.07 14.69
CA ARG A 170 -5.77 5.35 14.26
C ARG A 170 -5.11 5.27 12.88
N ILE A 171 -4.34 4.21 12.62
CA ILE A 171 -3.66 4.02 11.33
C ILE A 171 -4.69 3.78 10.21
N LEU A 172 -5.68 2.92 10.44
CA LEU A 172 -6.76 2.66 9.48
C LEU A 172 -7.57 3.92 9.19
N LEU A 173 -7.88 4.75 10.21
CA LEU A 173 -8.53 6.06 10.01
C LEU A 173 -7.70 7.04 9.19
N ARG A 174 -6.37 6.98 9.29
CA ARG A 174 -5.47 7.77 8.42
C ARG A 174 -5.49 7.22 7.00
N LEU A 175 -5.45 5.90 6.81
CA LEU A 175 -5.57 5.27 5.48
C LEU A 175 -6.92 5.58 4.81
N THR A 176 -8.03 5.56 5.56
CA THR A 176 -9.34 6.01 5.06
C THR A 176 -9.29 7.45 4.55
N ARG A 177 -8.57 8.34 5.24
CA ARG A 177 -8.42 9.73 4.78
C ARG A 177 -7.53 9.85 3.53
N MET A 178 -6.57 8.95 3.35
CA MET A 178 -5.72 8.93 2.15
C MET A 178 -6.50 8.61 0.88
N THR A 179 -7.56 7.80 0.95
CA THR A 179 -8.36 7.45 -0.24
C THR A 179 -9.09 8.65 -0.85
N ARG A 180 -9.28 9.74 -0.10
CA ARG A 180 -9.84 11.01 -0.60
C ARG A 180 -8.94 11.73 -1.59
N GLY A 181 -7.65 11.39 -1.62
CA GLY A 181 -6.69 11.92 -2.61
C GLY A 181 -6.68 11.13 -3.92
N ILE A 182 -7.48 10.07 -4.05
CA ILE A 182 -7.61 9.29 -5.29
C ILE A 182 -8.66 9.99 -6.16
N GLY A 183 -8.25 10.43 -7.35
CA GLY A 183 -9.09 11.23 -8.24
C GLY A 183 -10.23 10.45 -8.91
N ASP A 184 -10.05 9.16 -9.16
CA ASP A 184 -11.09 8.31 -9.74
C ASP A 184 -12.02 7.73 -8.65
N PRO A 185 -13.35 7.97 -8.73
CA PRO A 185 -14.30 7.50 -7.73
C PRO A 185 -14.35 5.97 -7.58
N LEU A 186 -14.26 5.21 -8.67
CA LEU A 186 -14.28 3.76 -8.62
C LEU A 186 -13.01 3.24 -7.95
N VAL A 187 -11.83 3.70 -8.37
CA VAL A 187 -10.55 3.31 -7.75
C VAL A 187 -10.56 3.66 -6.26
N SER A 188 -11.10 4.82 -5.87
CA SER A 188 -11.24 5.22 -4.47
C SER A 188 -12.11 4.25 -3.67
N ILE A 189 -13.23 3.79 -4.23
CA ILE A 189 -14.08 2.79 -3.58
C ILE A 189 -13.33 1.46 -3.39
N TYR A 190 -12.61 0.98 -4.41
CA TYR A 190 -11.86 -0.27 -4.28
C TYR A 190 -10.70 -0.18 -3.27
N CYS A 191 -10.05 0.97 -3.16
CA CYS A 191 -9.11 1.24 -2.07
C CYS A 191 -9.77 1.05 -0.70
N ARG A 192 -10.99 1.56 -0.51
CA ARG A 192 -11.76 1.42 0.73
C ARG A 192 -12.20 -0.01 0.97
N VAL A 193 -12.59 -0.73 -0.07
CA VAL A 193 -12.95 -2.14 0.02
C VAL A 193 -11.73 -2.97 0.49
N TYR A 194 -10.54 -2.75 -0.09
CA TYR A 194 -9.32 -3.38 0.38
C TYR A 194 -9.03 -3.03 1.85
N LEU A 195 -9.15 -1.76 2.23
CA LEU A 195 -8.94 -1.30 3.60
C LEU A 195 -9.89 -1.98 4.58
N CYS A 196 -11.16 -2.15 4.23
CA CYS A 196 -12.15 -2.88 5.03
C CYS A 196 -11.74 -4.35 5.20
N ARG A 197 -11.26 -5.02 4.14
CA ARG A 197 -10.74 -6.39 4.21
C ARG A 197 -9.58 -6.50 5.21
N ILE A 198 -8.64 -5.55 5.16
CA ILE A 198 -7.51 -5.49 6.10
C ILE A 198 -7.97 -5.18 7.53
N ALA A 199 -8.93 -4.27 7.70
CA ALA A 199 -9.47 -3.91 9.01
C ALA A 199 -10.17 -5.10 9.69
N ILE A 200 -10.93 -5.90 8.95
CA ILE A 200 -11.55 -7.14 9.47
C ILE A 200 -10.51 -8.13 9.96
N LYS A 201 -9.39 -8.27 9.23
CA LYS A 201 -8.28 -9.16 9.63
C LYS A 201 -7.58 -8.67 10.91
N LEU A 202 -7.47 -7.36 11.12
CA LEU A 202 -6.67 -6.78 12.22
C LEU A 202 -7.45 -6.42 13.48
N ILE A 203 -8.63 -5.81 13.33
CA ILE A 203 -9.46 -5.29 14.41
C ILE A 203 -10.96 -5.53 14.12
N PRO A 204 -11.41 -6.80 14.03
CA PRO A 204 -12.78 -7.14 13.63
C PRO A 204 -13.85 -6.54 14.54
N GLU A 205 -13.54 -6.17 15.78
CA GLU A 205 -14.52 -5.55 16.68
C GLU A 205 -14.75 -4.05 16.41
N SER A 206 -13.91 -3.40 15.61
CA SER A 206 -14.03 -1.95 15.35
C SER A 206 -15.08 -1.64 14.28
N LYS A 207 -16.34 -1.54 14.74
CA LYS A 207 -17.48 -1.10 13.91
C LYS A 207 -17.27 0.29 13.29
N LYS A 208 -16.51 1.15 13.97
CA LYS A 208 -16.29 2.54 13.59
C LYS A 208 -15.58 2.67 12.23
N ILE A 209 -14.52 1.88 11.99
CA ILE A 209 -13.80 1.87 10.72
C ILE A 209 -14.72 1.46 9.57
N PHE A 210 -15.52 0.41 9.81
CA PHE A 210 -16.41 -0.13 8.80
C PHE A 210 -17.53 0.87 8.45
N LEU A 211 -18.19 1.43 9.47
CA LEU A 211 -19.22 2.46 9.28
C LEU A 211 -18.68 3.66 8.52
N GLN A 212 -17.50 4.17 8.90
CA GLN A 212 -16.93 5.33 8.22
C GLN A 212 -16.61 5.05 6.74
N ASN A 213 -16.08 3.88 6.42
CA ASN A 213 -15.84 3.52 5.02
C ASN A 213 -17.14 3.31 4.25
N ILE A 214 -18.18 2.74 4.87
CA ILE A 214 -19.51 2.61 4.24
C ILE A 214 -20.12 3.97 3.97
N TYR A 215 -20.15 4.89 4.95
CA TYR A 215 -20.70 6.22 4.75
C TYR A 215 -19.96 6.96 3.62
N ASP A 216 -18.63 6.95 3.65
CA ASP A 216 -17.86 7.55 2.57
C ASP A 216 -18.11 6.87 1.21
N ILE A 217 -18.35 5.54 1.15
CA ILE A 217 -18.71 4.87 -0.11
C ILE A 217 -20.07 5.39 -0.59
N ILE A 218 -21.09 5.37 0.26
CA ILE A 218 -22.45 5.83 -0.06
C ILE A 218 -22.42 7.29 -0.56
N ASP A 219 -21.68 8.16 0.13
CA ASP A 219 -21.57 9.58 -0.24
C ASP A 219 -20.90 9.80 -1.62
N ASN A 220 -20.09 8.84 -2.10
CA ASN A 220 -19.40 8.92 -3.40
C ASN A 220 -20.03 8.03 -4.49
N VAL A 221 -21.04 7.22 -4.14
CA VAL A 221 -21.71 6.31 -5.08
C VAL A 221 -22.42 7.10 -6.19
N ASP A 222 -22.95 8.29 -5.91
CA ASP A 222 -23.57 9.16 -6.92
C ASP A 222 -22.58 9.64 -7.98
N GLN A 223 -21.31 9.86 -7.63
CA GLN A 223 -20.27 10.24 -8.59
C GLN A 223 -19.97 9.10 -9.57
N VAL A 224 -19.97 7.86 -9.06
CA VAL A 224 -19.84 6.65 -9.89
C VAL A 224 -21.04 6.50 -10.83
N PHE A 225 -22.26 6.82 -10.36
CA PHE A 225 -23.46 6.81 -11.18
C PHE A 225 -23.45 7.84 -12.32
N ILE A 226 -22.93 9.06 -12.06
CA ILE A 226 -22.84 10.13 -13.06
C ILE A 226 -21.87 9.76 -14.19
N ASP A 227 -20.80 9.02 -13.89
CA ASP A 227 -19.78 8.61 -14.85
C ASP A 227 -20.12 7.29 -15.61
N ASN A 228 -21.38 6.82 -15.57
CA ASN A 228 -21.90 5.62 -16.25
C ASN A 228 -21.27 4.28 -15.81
N TYR A 229 -20.68 4.18 -14.62
CA TYR A 229 -20.27 2.89 -14.07
C TYR A 229 -21.52 2.10 -13.60
N GLN A 230 -21.77 0.90 -14.13
CA GLN A 230 -22.94 0.11 -13.69
C GLN A 230 -22.70 -0.50 -12.30
N PHE A 231 -23.65 -0.28 -11.38
CA PHE A 231 -23.60 -0.71 -9.98
C PHE A 231 -23.40 -2.23 -9.78
N GLU A 232 -23.78 -3.03 -10.78
CA GLU A 232 -23.63 -4.49 -10.79
C GLU A 232 -22.18 -4.92 -10.48
N TYR A 233 -21.18 -4.20 -10.98
CA TYR A 233 -19.75 -4.52 -10.75
C TYR A 233 -19.29 -4.29 -9.31
N LEU A 234 -19.87 -3.31 -8.61
CA LEU A 234 -19.58 -3.09 -7.20
C LEU A 234 -20.22 -4.20 -6.35
N SER A 235 -21.42 -4.65 -6.71
CA SER A 235 -22.12 -5.72 -5.99
C SER A 235 -21.44 -7.08 -6.12
N GLU A 236 -20.99 -7.46 -7.32
CA GLU A 236 -20.23 -8.69 -7.55
C GLU A 236 -18.88 -8.66 -6.83
N SER A 237 -18.22 -7.50 -6.79
CA SER A 237 -16.95 -7.31 -6.09
C SER A 237 -17.08 -7.49 -4.59
N LEU A 238 -18.10 -6.90 -3.97
CA LEU A 238 -18.35 -7.07 -2.54
C LEU A 238 -18.62 -8.53 -2.20
N PHE A 239 -19.32 -9.27 -3.06
CA PHE A 239 -19.53 -10.70 -2.87
C PHE A 239 -18.22 -11.50 -2.94
N LEU A 240 -17.39 -11.27 -3.98
CA LEU A 240 -16.09 -11.96 -4.16
C LEU A 240 -15.04 -11.62 -3.09
N ILE A 241 -15.14 -10.43 -2.48
CA ILE A 241 -14.13 -9.94 -1.52
C ILE A 241 -14.46 -10.36 -0.07
N PHE A 242 -15.73 -10.60 0.24
CA PHE A 242 -16.20 -11.00 1.58
C PHE A 242 -16.61 -12.47 1.70
N SER A 243 -16.56 -13.24 0.61
CA SER A 243 -16.65 -14.72 0.61
C SER A 243 -15.31 -15.37 0.96
#